data_AF-A0A3D2K1J7-F1
#
_entry.id   AF-A0A3D2K1J7-F1
#
_cell.length_a   1.000
_cell.length_b   1.000
_cell.length_c   1.000
_cell.angle_alpha   90.00
_cell.angle_beta   90.00
_cell.angle_gamma   90.00
#
_symmetry.space_group_name_H-M   'P 1'
#
loop_
_entity.id
_entity.type
_entity.pdbx_description
1 polymer ?
#
loop_
_entity_poly.entity_id
_entity_poly.type
_entity_poly.pdbx_seq_one_letter_code
_entity_poly.pdbx_strand_id
1 'polypeptide(L)'
;MDNSTALFILIALLVLWNLDFISSILNLKALDPKLPEEFHGVYDEDKYAKSQDYTRVSERFGIITATYSLTLLLVFWFVGGFGWLDGWL
;
A
#
# COMPACT_ATOMS: atom_id res chain seq x y z
N MET A 1 -22.95 13.91 9.33
CA MET A 1 -21.91 14.36 8.39
C MET A 1 -22.62 14.95 7.19
N ASP A 2 -22.28 16.18 6.82
CA ASP A 2 -22.74 16.78 5.57
C ASP A 2 -22.16 16.02 4.37
N ASN A 3 -22.91 16.01 3.26
CA ASN A 3 -22.53 15.24 2.07
C ASN A 3 -21.19 15.72 1.47
N SER A 4 -20.86 17.01 1.64
CA SER A 4 -19.58 17.60 1.22
C SER A 4 -18.38 17.04 1.98
N THR A 5 -18.45 16.95 3.30
CA THR A 5 -17.36 16.37 4.10
C THR A 5 -17.15 14.89 3.80
N ALA A 6 -18.24 14.12 3.63
CA ALA A 6 -18.15 12.72 3.24
C ALA A 6 -17.43 12.55 1.88
N LEU A 7 -17.81 13.36 0.88
CA LEU A 7 -17.17 13.33 -0.42
C LEU A 7 -15.68 13.71 -0.34
N PHE A 8 -15.34 14.72 0.46
CA PHE A 8 -13.95 15.14 0.67
C PHE A 8 -13.10 14.01 1.26
N ILE A 9 -13.61 13.33 2.30
CA ILE A 9 -12.92 12.18 2.93
C ILE A 9 -12.75 11.05 1.91
N LEU A 10 -13.79 10.73 1.15
CA LEU A 10 -13.73 9.68 0.13
C LEU A 10 -12.65 9.98 -0.92
N ILE A 11 -12.60 11.21 -1.43
CA ILE A 11 -11.58 11.63 -2.39
C ILE A 11 -10.18 11.55 -1.76
N ALA A 12 -9.99 12.02 -0.53
CA ALA A 12 -8.71 11.97 0.16
C ALA A 12 -8.21 10.52 0.33
N LEU A 13 -9.08 9.60 0.74
CA LEU A 13 -8.75 8.17 0.85
C LEU A 13 -8.33 7.58 -0.49
N LEU A 14 -9.06 7.89 -1.56
CA LEU A 14 -8.72 7.41 -2.90
C LEU A 14 -7.40 7.99 -3.40
N VAL A 15 -7.14 9.29 -3.18
CA VAL A 15 -5.88 9.93 -3.58
C VAL A 15 -4.70 9.32 -2.85
N LEU A 16 -4.79 9.15 -1.53
CA LEU A 16 -3.73 8.53 -0.73
C LEU A 16 -3.46 7.09 -1.18
N TRP A 17 -4.51 6.29 -1.33
CA TRP A 17 -4.37 4.91 -1.80
C TRP A 17 -3.75 4.82 -3.20
N ASN A 18 -4.11 5.73 -4.12
CA ASN A 18 -3.48 5.79 -5.44
C ASN A 18 -2.00 6.15 -5.36
N LEU A 19 -1.63 7.08 -4.46
CA LEU A 19 -0.24 7.49 -4.27
C LEU A 19 0.61 6.31 -3.77
N ASP A 20 0.11 5.59 -2.76
CA ASP A 20 0.75 4.38 -2.23
C ASP A 20 0.86 3.29 -3.30
N PHE A 21 -0.22 3.04 -4.04
CA PHE A 21 -0.24 2.04 -5.11
C PHE A 21 0.78 2.34 -6.22
N ILE A 22 0.85 3.60 -6.67
CA ILE A 22 1.83 4.04 -7.67
C ILE A 22 3.24 3.90 -7.11
N SER A 23 3.48 4.29 -5.86
CA SER A 23 4.78 4.16 -5.20
C SER A 23 5.24 2.71 -5.15
N SER A 24 4.39 1.77 -4.72
CA SER A 24 4.71 0.34 -4.70
C SER A 24 4.98 -0.22 -6.10
N ILE A 25 4.24 0.21 -7.13
CA ILE A 25 4.53 -0.19 -8.52
C ILE A 25 5.90 0.33 -8.96
N LEU A 26 6.22 1.58 -8.66
CA LEU A 26 7.51 2.17 -9.02
C LEU A 26 8.66 1.48 -8.28
N ASN A 27 8.50 1.18 -6.98
CA ASN A 27 9.46 0.39 -6.21
C ASN A 27 9.67 -0.99 -6.84
N LEU A 28 8.60 -1.70 -7.17
CA LEU A 28 8.69 -3.00 -7.84
C LEU A 28 9.38 -2.93 -9.21
N LYS A 29 9.19 -1.85 -9.96
CA LYS A 29 9.87 -1.64 -11.26
C LYS A 29 11.35 -1.26 -11.10
N ALA A 30 11.71 -0.62 -10.00
CA ALA A 30 13.08 -0.21 -9.70
C ALA A 30 13.95 -1.36 -9.15
N LEU A 31 13.35 -2.50 -8.79
CA LEU A 31 14.07 -3.70 -8.38
C LEU A 31 14.91 -4.26 -9.54
N ASP A 32 16.21 -4.01 -9.51
CA ASP A 32 17.19 -4.59 -10.42
C ASP A 32 17.83 -5.84 -9.79
N PRO A 33 17.74 -7.03 -10.42
CA PRO A 33 18.43 -8.21 -9.94
C PRO A 33 19.96 -8.13 -10.01
N LYS A 34 20.54 -7.19 -10.79
CA LYS A 34 21.99 -7.05 -10.91
C LYS A 34 22.52 -6.00 -9.93
N LEU A 35 23.52 -6.39 -9.15
CA LEU A 35 24.26 -5.45 -8.31
C LEU A 35 25.05 -4.49 -9.22
N PRO A 36 24.93 -3.16 -9.06
CA PRO A 36 25.73 -2.21 -9.83
C PRO A 36 27.22 -2.37 -9.51
N GLU A 37 28.09 -2.20 -10.51
CA GLU A 37 29.56 -2.33 -10.37
C GLU A 37 30.14 -1.49 -9.23
N GLU A 38 29.56 -0.32 -8.96
CA GLU A 38 29.97 0.58 -7.87
C GLU A 38 29.82 -0.01 -6.47
N PHE A 39 28.97 -1.04 -6.31
CA PHE A 39 28.72 -1.71 -5.04
C PHE A 39 29.42 -3.07 -4.92
N HIS A 40 30.10 -3.54 -5.98
CA HIS A 40 30.87 -4.78 -5.92
C HIS A 40 32.02 -4.65 -4.90
N GLY A 41 32.11 -5.61 -3.98
CA GLY A 41 33.12 -5.63 -2.91
C GLY A 41 32.73 -4.88 -1.63
N VAL A 42 31.66 -4.08 -1.65
CA VAL A 42 31.05 -3.49 -0.43
C VAL A 42 29.82 -4.29 0.00
N TYR A 43 29.04 -4.74 -0.98
CA TYR A 43 27.83 -5.53 -0.75
C TYR A 43 28.02 -6.97 -1.24
N ASP A 44 27.46 -7.90 -0.47
CA ASP A 44 27.41 -9.32 -0.80
C ASP A 44 26.28 -9.57 -1.82
N GLU A 45 26.61 -10.19 -2.95
CA GLU A 45 25.67 -10.43 -4.06
C GLU A 45 24.50 -11.32 -3.65
N ASP A 46 24.74 -12.36 -2.83
CA ASP A 46 23.69 -13.28 -2.36
C ASP A 46 22.72 -12.54 -1.42
N LYS A 47 23.26 -11.67 -0.55
CA LYS A 47 22.43 -10.82 0.31
C LYS A 47 21.63 -9.79 -0.49
N TYR A 48 22.21 -9.23 -1.55
CA TYR A 48 21.51 -8.30 -2.43
C TYR A 48 20.34 -8.97 -3.14
N ALA A 49 20.56 -10.14 -3.76
CA ALA A 49 19.50 -10.91 -4.41
C ALA A 49 18.37 -11.26 -3.42
N LYS A 50 18.71 -11.68 -2.20
CA LYS A 50 17.72 -12.00 -1.17
C LYS A 50 16.92 -10.77 -0.72
N SER A 51 17.57 -9.61 -0.61
CA SER A 51 16.92 -8.32 -0.31
C SER A 51 15.92 -7.93 -1.41
N GLN A 52 16.29 -8.11 -2.68
CA GLN A 52 15.43 -7.84 -3.84
C GLN A 52 14.19 -8.74 -3.83
N ASP A 53 14.35 -10.03 -3.55
CA ASP A 53 13.24 -10.98 -3.45
C ASP A 53 12.30 -10.65 -2.29
N TYR A 54 12.87 -10.32 -1.12
CA TYR A 54 12.07 -9.89 0.04
C TYR A 54 11.26 -8.63 -0.29
N THR A 55 11.90 -7.62 -0.91
CA THR A 55 11.23 -6.37 -1.29
C THR A 55 10.11 -6.64 -2.28
N ARG A 56 10.33 -7.52 -3.27
CA ARG A 56 9.31 -7.91 -4.24
C ARG A 56 8.08 -8.52 -3.59
N VAL A 57 8.27 -9.43 -2.65
CA VAL A 57 7.16 -10.09 -1.93
C VAL A 57 6.46 -9.09 -1.01
N SER A 58 7.24 -8.31 -0.26
CA SER A 58 6.75 -7.27 0.65
C SER A 58 5.87 -6.24 -0.06
N GLU A 59 6.31 -5.69 -1.19
CA GLU A 59 5.55 -4.69 -1.95
C GLU A 59 4.26 -5.27 -2.54
N ARG A 60 4.30 -6.49 -3.09
CA ARG A 60 3.10 -7.18 -3.58
C ARG A 60 2.08 -7.43 -2.48
N PHE A 61 2.55 -7.86 -1.32
CA PHE A 61 1.71 -8.05 -0.15
C PHE A 61 1.14 -6.72 0.34
N GLY A 62 1.97 -5.67 0.38
CA GLY A 62 1.58 -4.30 0.70
C GLY A 62 0.40 -3.83 -0.15
N ILE A 63 0.49 -3.96 -1.48
CA ILE A 63 -0.60 -3.62 -2.41
C ILE A 63 -1.89 -4.37 -2.04
N ILE A 64 -1.83 -5.70 -1.85
CA ILE A 64 -3.01 -6.51 -1.53
C ILE A 64 -3.65 -6.06 -0.22
N THR A 65 -2.84 -5.87 0.83
CA THR A 65 -3.33 -5.46 2.14
C THR A 65 -3.93 -4.05 2.12
N ALA A 66 -3.32 -3.11 1.39
CA ALA A 66 -3.84 -1.75 1.23
C ALA A 66 -5.21 -1.75 0.53
N THR A 67 -5.33 -2.50 -0.58
CA THR A 67 -6.62 -2.64 -1.30
C THR A 67 -7.68 -3.30 -0.43
N TYR A 68 -7.33 -4.37 0.27
CA TYR A 68 -8.26 -5.07 1.16
C TYR A 68 -8.74 -4.15 2.29
N SER A 69 -7.84 -3.42 2.93
CA SER A 69 -8.16 -2.51 4.03
C SER A 69 -9.04 -1.36 3.59
N LEU A 70 -8.73 -0.73 2.44
CA LEU A 70 -9.58 0.32 1.87
C LEU A 70 -10.96 -0.21 1.51
N THR A 71 -11.04 -1.38 0.88
CA THR A 71 -12.31 -2.01 0.50
C THR A 71 -13.16 -2.30 1.74
N LEU A 72 -12.57 -2.88 2.78
CA LEU A 72 -13.25 -3.18 4.03
C LEU A 72 -13.76 -1.89 4.70
N LEU A 73 -12.93 -0.84 4.75
CA LEU A 73 -13.31 0.46 5.27
C LEU A 73 -14.50 1.06 4.50
N LEU A 74 -14.45 1.06 3.17
CA LEU A 74 -15.52 1.62 2.33
C LEU A 74 -16.82 0.81 2.47
N VAL A 75 -16.75 -0.53 2.41
CA VAL A 75 -17.93 -1.39 2.61
C VAL A 75 -18.54 -1.14 3.98
N PHE A 76 -17.72 -1.14 5.04
CA PHE A 76 -18.16 -0.86 6.40
C PHE A 76 -18.84 0.51 6.51
N TRP A 77 -18.25 1.53 5.88
CA TRP A 77 -18.81 2.88 5.88
C TRP A 77 -20.16 2.95 5.13
N PHE A 78 -20.26 2.41 3.91
CA PHE A 78 -21.49 2.46 3.11
C PHE A 78 -22.65 1.64 3.68
N VAL A 79 -22.35 0.55 4.40
CA VAL A 79 -23.37 -0.23 5.12
C VAL A 79 -23.85 0.48 6.39
N GLY A 80 -23.19 1.57 6.79
CA GLY A 80 -23.51 2.31 8.02
C GLY A 80 -22.95 1.66 9.27
N GLY A 81 -21.87 0.87 9.15
CA GLY A 81 -21.25 0.16 10.26
C GLY A 81 -20.80 1.08 11.40
N PHE A 82 -20.42 2.32 11.11
CA PHE A 82 -20.14 3.32 12.15
C PHE A 82 -21.37 3.62 13.02
N GLY A 83 -22.57 3.69 12.42
CA GLY A 83 -23.82 3.87 13.16
C GLY A 83 -24.20 2.64 13.99
N TRP A 84 -23.86 1.43 13.52
CA TRP A 84 -24.03 0.21 14.31
C TRP A 84 -23.12 0.19 15.54
N LEU A 85 -21.85 0.60 15.39
CA LEU A 85 -20.92 0.70 16.51
C LEU A 85 -21.35 1.76 17.53
N ASP A 86 -21.81 2.91 17.04
CA ASP A 86 -22.29 4.01 17.90
C ASP A 86 -23.49 3.60 18.74
N GLY A 87 -24.41 2.79 18.17
CA GLY A 87 -25.57 2.28 18.91
C GLY A 87 -25.29 1.08 19.83
N TRP A 88 -24.10 0.46 19.72
CA TRP A 88 -23.70 -0.65 20.57
C TRP A 88 -22.90 -0.20 21.81
N LEU A 89 -22.18 0.92 21.69
CA LEU A 89 -21.49 1.61 22.79
C LEU A 89 -22.47 2.38 23.69
#